data_AF-Q8H8U8-F1
#
_entry.id   AF-Q8H8U8-F1
#
_cell.length_a   1.000
_cell.length_b   1.000
_cell.length_c   1.000
_cell.angle_alpha   90.00
_cell.angle_beta   90.00
_cell.angle_gamma   90.00
#
_symmetry.space_group_name_H-M   'P 1'
#
loop_
_entity.id
_entity.type
_entity.pdbx_description
1 polymer ?
#
loop_
_entity_poly.entity_id
_entity_poly.type
_entity_poly.pdbx_seq_one_letter_code
_entity_poly.pdbx_strand_id
1 'polypeptide(L)'
;MEMGIFSQRLVTLDSIDIFTTHEWFPSKPTVYFLCNGEDKVYLPDVKDANNIYTFKGEESWQPLTELPEKKCKRCGLYEEDTFKHDLYDEWELCSSDFKKGKYTHFKEGQFNATFLCPNCTASAGDSANHDSSSEVETKKSSVTVIIIVSVLSSVLVIIALFGGYKYWLKKKRERDQLRFLKLFEEGDDIEDELGLGNEL
;
A
#
# COMPACT_ATOMS: atom_id res chain seq x y z
N MET A 1 27.15 -44.52 -16.49
CA MET A 1 26.69 -43.30 -15.78
C MET A 1 25.84 -42.55 -16.79
N GLU A 2 24.54 -42.86 -16.86
CA GLU A 2 23.63 -42.20 -17.79
C GLU A 2 23.38 -40.77 -17.28
N MET A 3 23.87 -39.79 -18.03
CA MET A 3 23.50 -38.39 -17.84
C MET A 3 22.09 -38.25 -18.40
N GLY A 4 21.09 -38.53 -17.56
CA GLY A 4 19.70 -38.23 -17.88
C GLY A 4 19.57 -36.74 -18.15
N ILE A 5 19.13 -36.39 -19.35
CA ILE A 5 18.80 -35.02 -19.72
C ILE A 5 17.59 -34.64 -18.86
N PHE A 6 17.82 -34.03 -17.69
CA PHE A 6 16.75 -33.35 -16.98
C PHE A 6 16.25 -32.26 -17.90
N SER A 7 15.05 -32.44 -18.45
CA SER A 7 14.37 -31.39 -19.20
C SER A 7 14.08 -30.27 -18.21
N GLN A 8 14.93 -29.24 -18.21
CA GLN A 8 14.83 -28.13 -17.28
C GLN A 8 13.45 -27.48 -17.43
N ARG A 9 12.71 -27.39 -16.33
CA ARG A 9 11.38 -26.76 -16.26
C ARG A 9 11.54 -25.32 -15.79
N LEU A 10 12.18 -24.53 -16.65
CA LEU A 10 12.46 -23.12 -16.39
C LEU A 10 11.17 -22.31 -16.51
N VAL A 11 10.93 -21.46 -15.53
CA VAL A 11 9.79 -20.54 -15.50
C VAL A 11 10.28 -19.15 -15.89
N THR A 12 9.66 -18.58 -16.91
CA THR A 12 9.88 -17.21 -17.36
C THR A 12 8.64 -16.35 -17.09
N LEU A 13 8.84 -15.04 -16.95
CA LEU A 13 7.75 -14.07 -16.90
C LEU A 13 7.33 -13.70 -18.33
N ASP A 14 6.05 -13.86 -18.66
CA ASP A 14 5.43 -13.45 -19.93
C ASP A 14 5.03 -11.97 -19.85
N SER A 15 4.24 -11.64 -18.83
CA SER A 15 3.71 -10.31 -18.62
C SER A 15 3.40 -10.05 -17.16
N ILE A 16 3.38 -8.77 -16.80
CA ILE A 16 2.99 -8.32 -15.47
C ILE A 16 2.33 -6.95 -15.54
N ASP A 17 1.30 -6.76 -14.74
CA ASP A 17 0.63 -5.49 -14.50
C ASP A 17 0.46 -5.32 -12.99
N ILE A 18 0.98 -4.23 -12.45
CA ILE A 18 0.90 -3.88 -11.03
C ILE A 18 -0.11 -2.75 -10.89
N PHE A 19 -1.22 -2.98 -10.17
CA PHE A 19 -2.29 -2.01 -10.03
C PHE A 19 -2.02 -0.98 -8.93
N THR A 20 -1.38 -1.42 -7.85
CA THR A 20 -1.12 -0.62 -6.64
C THR A 20 0.33 -0.76 -6.23
N THR A 21 0.97 0.33 -5.83
CA THR A 21 2.30 0.34 -5.19
C THR A 21 2.14 0.69 -3.72
N HIS A 22 2.97 0.10 -2.87
CA HIS A 22 2.94 0.33 -1.44
C HIS A 22 3.87 1.46 -1.00
N GLU A 23 4.70 2.01 -1.90
CA GLU A 23 5.50 3.19 -1.60
C GLU A 23 4.64 4.41 -1.24
N TRP A 24 4.95 5.02 -0.09
CA TRP A 24 4.26 6.22 0.42
C TRP A 24 4.73 7.51 -0.28
N PHE A 25 5.92 7.49 -0.89
CA PHE A 25 6.47 8.62 -1.65
C PHE A 25 6.39 8.33 -3.15
N PRO A 26 6.40 9.36 -4.03
CA PRO A 26 6.39 9.18 -5.49
C PRO A 26 7.76 8.70 -6.01
N SER A 27 8.22 7.57 -5.49
CA SER A 27 9.34 6.81 -6.02
C SER A 27 8.82 5.70 -6.93
N LYS A 28 9.75 5.04 -7.63
CA LYS A 28 9.42 3.95 -8.53
C LYS A 28 9.49 2.66 -7.72
N PRO A 29 8.48 1.77 -7.82
CA PRO A 29 8.50 0.50 -7.13
C PRO A 29 9.73 -0.29 -7.55
N THR A 30 10.40 -0.88 -6.57
CA THR A 30 11.46 -1.87 -6.83
C THR A 30 10.87 -3.25 -6.59
N VAL A 31 10.54 -3.94 -7.68
CA VAL A 31 9.82 -5.21 -7.62
C VAL A 31 10.79 -6.37 -7.81
N TYR A 32 10.62 -7.43 -7.03
CA TYR A 32 11.37 -8.66 -7.19
C TYR A 32 10.51 -9.90 -7.00
N PHE A 33 10.89 -10.97 -7.68
CA PHE A 33 10.36 -12.31 -7.52
C PHE A 33 11.31 -13.14 -6.69
N LEU A 34 10.78 -13.98 -5.80
CA LEU A 34 11.60 -14.84 -4.95
C LEU A 34 10.88 -16.16 -4.70
N CYS A 35 11.61 -17.27 -4.83
CA CYS A 35 11.19 -18.59 -4.40
C CYS A 35 12.01 -19.04 -3.19
N ASN A 36 11.41 -19.88 -2.34
CA ASN A 36 12.07 -20.40 -1.15
C ASN A 36 13.35 -21.19 -1.51
N GLY A 37 14.49 -20.77 -0.94
CA GLY A 37 15.80 -21.39 -1.16
C GLY A 37 16.55 -20.89 -2.40
N GLU A 38 16.08 -19.81 -3.04
CA GLU A 38 16.73 -19.18 -4.20
C GLU A 38 17.08 -17.71 -3.92
N ASP A 39 17.87 -17.11 -4.80
CA ASP A 39 18.19 -15.70 -4.76
C ASP A 39 17.02 -14.85 -5.29
N LYS A 40 16.96 -13.57 -4.88
CA LYS A 40 15.99 -12.62 -5.39
C LYS A 40 16.25 -12.36 -6.88
N VAL A 41 15.19 -12.38 -7.68
CA VAL A 41 15.22 -11.94 -9.08
C VAL A 41 14.54 -10.59 -9.18
N TYR A 42 15.31 -9.53 -9.37
CA TYR A 42 14.78 -8.18 -9.56
C TYR A 42 14.15 -8.03 -10.95
N LEU A 43 13.06 -7.28 -11.04
CA LEU A 43 12.35 -6.96 -12.29
C LEU A 43 12.64 -5.48 -12.65
N PRO A 44 13.83 -5.15 -13.19
CA PRO A 44 14.28 -3.77 -13.36
C PRO A 44 13.45 -2.96 -14.37
N ASP A 45 12.66 -3.65 -15.21
CA ASP A 45 11.86 -3.05 -16.27
C ASP A 45 10.47 -2.62 -15.79
N VAL A 46 10.00 -3.15 -14.67
CA VAL A 46 8.70 -2.82 -14.06
C VAL A 46 8.87 -1.59 -13.18
N LYS A 47 8.40 -0.43 -13.66
CA LYS A 47 8.75 0.88 -13.08
C LYS A 47 7.57 1.72 -12.65
N ASP A 48 6.37 1.38 -13.09
CA ASP A 48 5.18 2.20 -12.94
C ASP A 48 3.96 1.29 -12.74
N ALA A 49 3.04 1.71 -11.85
CA ALA A 49 1.76 1.04 -11.70
C ALA A 49 0.83 1.30 -12.90
N ASN A 50 -0.16 0.43 -13.08
CA ASN A 50 -1.20 0.47 -14.11
C ASN A 50 -0.64 0.46 -15.54
N ASN A 51 0.48 -0.25 -15.72
CA ASN A 51 1.11 -0.49 -17.00
C ASN A 51 1.37 -1.99 -17.17
N ILE A 52 0.99 -2.52 -18.33
CA ILE A 52 1.25 -3.91 -18.70
C ILE A 52 2.64 -3.99 -19.33
N TYR A 53 3.55 -4.70 -18.68
CA TYR A 53 4.85 -5.06 -19.21
C TYR A 53 4.79 -6.45 -19.82
N THR A 54 5.50 -6.69 -20.93
CA THR A 54 5.56 -7.98 -21.63
C THR A 54 7.00 -8.28 -21.99
N PHE A 55 7.41 -9.53 -21.83
CA PHE A 55 8.79 -9.98 -21.92
C PHE A 55 8.91 -11.16 -22.89
N LYS A 56 10.13 -11.43 -23.35
CA LYS A 56 10.41 -12.52 -24.30
C LYS A 56 11.04 -13.76 -23.66
N GLY A 57 11.45 -13.68 -22.40
CA GLY A 57 12.23 -14.74 -21.76
C GLY A 57 13.71 -14.68 -22.12
N GLU A 58 14.15 -13.62 -22.79
CA GLU A 58 15.55 -13.39 -23.23
C GLU A 58 16.26 -12.34 -22.37
N GLU A 59 15.54 -11.72 -21.43
CA GLU A 59 16.07 -10.71 -20.53
C GLU A 59 17.11 -11.34 -19.59
N SER A 60 18.17 -10.59 -19.25
CA SER A 60 19.32 -11.11 -18.51
C SER A 60 19.01 -11.62 -17.09
N TRP A 61 17.86 -11.21 -16.55
CA TRP A 61 17.38 -11.62 -15.22
C TRP A 61 16.42 -12.83 -15.30
N GLN A 62 16.12 -13.34 -16.49
CA GLN A 62 15.35 -14.57 -16.68
C GLN A 62 16.27 -15.79 -16.83
N PRO A 63 15.82 -17.01 -16.48
CA PRO A 63 14.50 -17.37 -15.94
C PRO A 63 14.31 -16.94 -14.47
N LEU A 64 13.05 -16.89 -14.02
CA LEU A 64 12.71 -16.55 -12.64
C LEU A 64 13.06 -17.67 -11.65
N THR A 65 12.84 -18.93 -12.04
CA THR A 65 13.08 -20.11 -11.20
C THR A 65 13.06 -21.39 -12.06
N GLU A 66 13.44 -22.53 -11.47
CA GLU A 66 13.25 -23.87 -12.03
C GLU A 66 12.25 -24.66 -11.19
N LEU A 67 11.22 -25.25 -11.80
CA LEU A 67 10.21 -26.03 -11.07
C LEU A 67 10.54 -27.53 -11.00
N PRO A 68 10.46 -28.15 -9.81
CA PRO A 68 10.54 -29.60 -9.70
C PRO A 68 9.28 -30.28 -10.26
N GLU A 69 9.40 -31.51 -10.75
CA GLU A 69 8.30 -32.17 -11.45
C GLU A 69 7.07 -32.48 -10.58
N LYS A 70 7.31 -32.84 -9.31
CA LYS A 70 6.29 -33.36 -8.38
C LYS A 70 6.06 -32.50 -7.16
N LYS A 71 6.78 -31.39 -7.03
CA LYS A 71 6.68 -30.50 -5.88
C LYS A 71 6.39 -29.09 -6.37
N CYS A 72 5.63 -28.35 -5.60
CA CYS A 72 5.48 -26.92 -5.79
C CYS A 72 6.65 -26.21 -5.12
N LYS A 73 6.94 -25.00 -5.59
CA LYS A 73 7.80 -24.05 -4.88
C LYS A 73 6.93 -22.94 -4.33
N ARG A 74 7.13 -22.61 -3.06
CA ARG A 74 6.59 -21.40 -2.46
C ARG A 74 7.36 -20.20 -3.00
N CYS A 75 6.67 -19.36 -3.76
CA CYS A 75 7.22 -18.19 -4.41
C CYS A 75 6.33 -16.98 -4.17
N GLY A 76 6.89 -15.80 -4.31
CA GLY A 76 6.15 -14.57 -4.13
C GLY A 76 6.67 -13.43 -4.99
N LEU A 77 5.82 -12.41 -5.10
CA LEU A 77 6.15 -11.12 -5.66
C LEU A 77 6.19 -10.10 -4.53
N TYR A 78 7.25 -9.30 -4.49
CA TYR A 78 7.55 -8.41 -3.39
C TYR A 78 7.89 -7.02 -3.91
N GLU A 79 7.56 -6.01 -3.11
CA GLU A 79 7.99 -4.63 -3.31
C GLU A 79 9.04 -4.30 -2.23
N GLU A 80 10.22 -3.88 -2.67
CA GLU A 80 11.23 -3.37 -1.76
C GLU A 80 10.87 -1.92 -1.40
N ASP A 81 10.41 -1.71 -0.17
CA ASP A 81 10.18 -0.38 0.40
C ASP A 81 11.21 -0.08 1.52
N THR A 82 11.47 1.21 1.70
CA THR A 82 12.43 1.76 2.67
C THR A 82 11.96 1.57 4.11
N PHE A 83 10.65 1.45 4.34
CA PHE A 83 10.08 1.41 5.68
C PHE A 83 9.31 0.13 6.00
N LYS A 84 8.85 -0.61 4.98
CA LYS A 84 8.26 -1.95 5.13
C LYS A 84 8.71 -2.88 4.01
N HIS A 85 8.73 -4.17 4.28
CA HIS A 85 8.81 -5.18 3.22
C HIS A 85 7.40 -5.53 2.82
N ASP A 86 6.84 -4.79 1.87
CA ASP A 86 5.47 -5.00 1.45
C ASP A 86 5.42 -6.18 0.45
N LEU A 87 4.68 -7.20 0.88
CA LEU A 87 4.42 -8.41 0.12
C LEU A 87 3.20 -8.16 -0.77
N TYR A 88 3.34 -8.33 -2.09
CA TYR A 88 2.18 -8.35 -2.96
C TYR A 88 1.36 -9.62 -2.74
N ASP A 89 1.99 -10.77 -2.96
CA ASP A 89 1.46 -12.08 -2.63
C ASP A 89 2.54 -13.16 -2.58
N GLU A 90 2.27 -14.23 -1.85
CA GLU A 90 3.08 -15.44 -1.80
C GLU A 90 2.17 -16.66 -2.01
N TRP A 91 2.51 -17.53 -2.96
CA TRP A 91 1.72 -18.69 -3.34
C TRP A 91 2.58 -19.92 -3.66
N GLU A 92 1.93 -21.07 -3.78
CA GLU A 92 2.56 -22.29 -4.27
C GLU A 92 2.55 -22.29 -5.80
N LEU A 93 3.73 -22.18 -6.42
CA LEU A 93 3.90 -22.29 -7.86
C LEU A 93 4.18 -23.76 -8.22
N CYS A 94 3.20 -24.41 -8.84
CA CYS A 94 3.28 -25.82 -9.20
C CYS A 94 3.40 -26.01 -10.71
N SER A 95 4.21 -26.99 -11.15
CA SER A 95 4.30 -27.35 -12.58
C SER A 95 2.95 -27.80 -13.16
N SER A 96 2.04 -28.31 -12.33
CA SER A 96 0.70 -28.76 -12.72
C SER A 96 -0.24 -27.63 -13.10
N ASP A 97 0.01 -26.40 -12.66
CA ASP A 97 -0.92 -25.28 -12.86
C ASP A 97 -0.76 -24.64 -14.25
N PHE A 98 0.33 -24.98 -14.95
CA PHE A 98 0.62 -24.53 -16.30
C PHE A 98 -0.25 -25.30 -17.31
N LYS A 99 -1.22 -24.58 -17.89
CA LYS A 99 -2.08 -25.07 -18.96
C LYS A 99 -1.41 -24.75 -20.29
N LYS A 100 -0.99 -25.79 -21.01
CA LYS A 100 -0.22 -25.64 -22.26
C LYS A 100 1.03 -24.75 -22.06
N GLY A 101 1.72 -24.93 -20.94
CA GLY A 101 2.92 -24.18 -20.59
C GLY A 101 2.69 -22.73 -20.18
N LYS A 102 1.44 -22.32 -19.90
CA LYS A 102 1.09 -20.97 -19.45
C LYS A 102 0.33 -20.99 -18.13
N TYR A 103 0.69 -20.12 -17.20
CA TYR A 103 0.03 -19.94 -15.91
C TYR A 103 -0.16 -18.44 -15.64
N THR A 104 -1.33 -18.05 -15.13
CA THR A 104 -1.61 -16.66 -14.75
C THR A 104 -1.99 -16.62 -13.28
N HIS A 105 -1.29 -15.79 -12.52
CA HIS A 105 -1.55 -15.52 -11.12
C HIS A 105 -2.12 -14.11 -10.96
N PHE A 106 -3.23 -14.00 -10.24
CA PHE A 106 -3.93 -12.73 -10.05
C PHE A 106 -4.19 -12.51 -8.57
N LYS A 107 -3.81 -11.32 -8.09
CA LYS A 107 -4.13 -10.85 -6.75
C LYS A 107 -5.00 -9.60 -6.86
N GLU A 108 -6.22 -9.69 -6.34
CA GLU A 108 -7.21 -8.62 -6.41
C GLU A 108 -6.65 -7.29 -5.88
N GLY A 109 -6.76 -6.25 -6.71
CA GLY A 109 -6.31 -4.89 -6.38
C GLY A 109 -4.79 -4.68 -6.33
N GLN A 110 -3.98 -5.72 -6.55
CA GLN A 110 -2.53 -5.64 -6.44
C GLN A 110 -1.81 -5.87 -7.77
N PHE A 111 -1.96 -7.04 -8.38
CA PHE A 111 -1.28 -7.34 -9.64
C PHE A 111 -1.91 -8.50 -10.43
N ASN A 112 -1.51 -8.59 -11.70
CA ASN A 112 -1.74 -9.73 -12.58
C ASN A 112 -0.42 -10.10 -13.24
N ALA A 113 0.04 -11.33 -13.06
CA ALA A 113 1.29 -11.82 -13.64
C ALA A 113 1.05 -13.11 -14.42
N THR A 114 1.67 -13.22 -15.58
CA THR A 114 1.61 -14.40 -16.42
C THR A 114 3.00 -14.99 -16.57
N PHE A 115 3.09 -16.30 -16.40
CA PHE A 115 4.32 -17.08 -16.41
C PHE A 115 4.26 -18.13 -17.52
N LEU A 116 5.41 -18.42 -18.11
CA LEU A 116 5.59 -19.50 -19.09
C LEU A 116 6.51 -20.57 -18.54
N CYS A 117 6.18 -21.82 -18.84
CA CYS A 117 7.06 -22.97 -18.67
C CYS A 117 6.67 -24.01 -19.72
N PRO A 118 7.33 -24.05 -20.88
CA PRO A 118 6.96 -24.94 -21.99
C PRO A 118 6.99 -26.43 -21.61
N ASN A 119 7.87 -26.80 -20.67
CA ASN A 119 8.03 -28.16 -20.17
C ASN A 119 7.16 -28.45 -18.93
N CYS A 120 6.32 -27.51 -18.52
CA CYS A 120 5.34 -27.70 -17.46
C CYS A 120 3.98 -28.02 -18.08
N THR A 121 3.40 -29.14 -17.67
CA THR A 121 2.08 -29.54 -18.11
C THR A 121 1.24 -29.95 -16.92
N ALA A 122 0.00 -29.48 -16.87
CA ALA A 122 -1.06 -30.12 -16.09
C ALA A 122 -1.11 -31.61 -16.45
N SER A 123 -0.64 -32.48 -15.56
CA SER A 123 -0.83 -33.93 -15.70
C SER A 123 -2.33 -34.20 -15.61
N ALA A 124 -2.90 -34.87 -16.61
CA ALA A 124 -4.26 -35.37 -16.56
C ALA A 124 -4.31 -36.54 -15.57
N GLY A 125 -4.29 -36.27 -14.27
CA GLY A 125 -4.28 -37.34 -13.26
C GLY A 125 -4.11 -36.94 -11.80
N ASP A 126 -3.65 -35.72 -11.49
CA ASP A 126 -3.60 -35.22 -10.11
C ASP A 126 -4.30 -33.87 -10.02
N SER A 127 -5.59 -33.88 -10.33
CA SER A 127 -6.49 -32.86 -9.79
C SER A 127 -6.62 -33.13 -8.28
N ALA A 128 -5.60 -32.77 -7.51
CA ALA A 128 -5.87 -32.33 -6.16
C ALA A 128 -6.84 -31.15 -6.34
N ASN A 129 -8.10 -31.37 -5.97
CA ASN A 129 -9.11 -30.33 -5.90
C ASN A 129 -8.60 -29.22 -4.97
N HIS A 130 -7.79 -28.30 -5.48
CA HIS A 130 -7.68 -26.98 -4.92
C HIS A 130 -8.81 -26.18 -5.56
N ASP A 131 -10.00 -26.49 -5.05
CA ASP A 131 -11.17 -25.66 -5.19
C ASP A 131 -10.83 -24.35 -4.45
N SER A 132 -10.27 -23.37 -5.16
CA SER A 132 -10.29 -21.99 -4.70
C SER A 132 -11.67 -21.40 -4.97
N SER A 133 -12.72 -22.10 -4.53
CA SER A 133 -13.99 -21.49 -4.17
C SER A 133 -13.80 -20.96 -2.76
N SER A 134 -13.21 -19.76 -2.65
CA SER A 134 -13.50 -18.92 -1.51
C SER A 134 -14.89 -18.32 -1.72
N GLU A 135 -15.92 -19.17 -1.61
CA GLU A 135 -17.24 -18.72 -1.20
C GLU A 135 -17.15 -18.39 0.29
N VAL A 136 -16.52 -17.26 0.60
CA VAL A 136 -16.52 -16.67 1.93
C VAL A 136 -17.41 -15.45 1.84
N GLU A 137 -18.63 -15.67 2.31
CA GLU A 137 -19.58 -14.71 2.86
C GLU A 137 -19.21 -13.25 2.64
N THR A 138 -20.06 -12.56 1.87
CA THR A 138 -20.14 -11.10 1.82
C THR A 138 -20.08 -10.49 3.22
N LYS A 139 -18.88 -10.16 3.72
CA LYS A 139 -18.67 -9.30 4.89
C LYS A 139 -18.87 -7.84 4.49
N LYS A 140 -20.09 -7.54 4.03
CA LYS A 140 -20.61 -6.18 3.84
C LYS A 140 -20.72 -5.40 5.16
N SER A 141 -20.50 -6.10 6.29
CA SER A 141 -20.49 -5.56 7.65
C SER A 141 -19.25 -4.72 8.01
N SER A 142 -18.08 -4.98 7.41
CA SER A 142 -16.86 -4.25 7.81
C SER A 142 -16.73 -2.87 7.13
N VAL A 143 -17.04 -2.76 5.84
CA VAL A 143 -16.95 -1.49 5.10
C VAL A 143 -17.94 -0.45 5.64
N THR A 144 -19.16 -0.88 5.98
CA THR A 144 -20.19 0.02 6.54
C THR A 144 -19.77 0.58 7.91
N VAL A 145 -19.18 -0.26 8.78
CA VAL A 145 -18.68 0.17 10.09
C VAL A 145 -17.51 1.14 9.95
N ILE A 146 -16.56 0.88 9.03
CA ILE A 146 -15.42 1.77 8.77
C ILE A 146 -15.90 3.15 8.33
N ILE A 147 -16.88 3.21 7.41
CA ILE A 147 -17.45 4.49 6.94
C ILE A 147 -18.10 5.23 8.11
N ILE A 148 -18.94 4.58 8.91
CA ILE A 148 -19.61 5.21 10.05
C ILE A 148 -18.60 5.77 11.06
N VAL A 149 -17.57 4.98 11.41
CA VAL A 149 -16.54 5.42 12.36
C VAL A 149 -15.74 6.60 11.82
N SER A 150 -15.42 6.61 10.51
CA SER A 150 -14.71 7.74 9.87
C SER A 150 -15.53 9.03 9.84
N VAL A 151 -16.85 8.92 9.61
CA VAL A 151 -17.75 10.07 9.62
C VAL A 151 -17.90 10.61 11.06
N LEU A 152 -18.03 9.73 12.05
CA LEU A 152 -18.12 10.16 13.44
C LEU A 152 -16.84 10.83 13.93
N SER A 153 -15.67 10.29 13.58
CA SER A 153 -14.39 10.88 14.00
C SER A 153 -14.15 12.25 13.36
N SER A 154 -14.45 12.41 12.07
CA SER A 154 -14.32 13.71 11.38
C SER A 154 -15.23 14.79 11.98
N VAL A 155 -16.47 14.45 12.36
CA VAL A 155 -17.39 15.40 13.02
C VAL A 155 -16.84 15.85 14.37
N LEU A 156 -16.28 14.93 15.18
CA LEU A 156 -15.68 15.29 16.46
C LEU A 156 -14.48 16.23 16.31
N VAL A 157 -13.65 16.01 15.30
CA VAL A 157 -12.51 16.89 14.98
C VAL A 157 -12.99 18.29 14.59
N ILE A 158 -14.03 18.40 13.76
CA ILE A 158 -14.60 19.69 13.36
C ILE A 158 -15.17 20.44 14.57
N ILE A 159 -15.88 19.75 15.48
CA ILE A 159 -16.40 20.35 16.72
C ILE A 159 -15.26 20.84 17.61
N ALA A 160 -14.20 20.04 17.79
CA ALA A 160 -13.03 20.42 18.59
C ALA A 160 -12.31 21.65 18.01
N LEU A 161 -12.10 21.68 16.69
CA LEU A 161 -11.49 22.83 16.00
C LEU A 161 -12.36 24.09 16.12
N PHE A 162 -13.66 23.97 15.89
CA PHE A 162 -14.58 25.10 15.99
C PHE A 162 -14.71 25.61 17.42
N GLY A 163 -14.78 24.71 18.40
CA GLY A 163 -14.81 25.03 19.83
C GLY A 163 -13.51 25.71 20.29
N GLY A 164 -12.36 25.17 19.92
CA GLY A 164 -11.05 25.75 20.19
C GLY A 164 -10.88 27.12 19.54
N TYR A 165 -11.30 27.27 18.28
CA TYR A 165 -11.27 28.54 17.56
C TYR A 165 -12.18 29.60 18.21
N LYS A 166 -13.43 29.25 18.55
CA LYS A 166 -14.35 30.14 19.28
C LYS A 166 -13.82 30.52 20.65
N TYR A 167 -13.24 29.57 21.39
CA TYR A 167 -12.63 29.81 22.69
C TYR A 167 -11.43 30.76 22.57
N TRP A 168 -10.57 30.54 21.58
CA TRP A 168 -9.44 31.43 21.30
C TRP A 168 -9.89 32.83 20.89
N LEU A 169 -10.92 32.95 20.05
CA LEU A 169 -11.54 34.23 19.70
C LEU A 169 -12.12 34.97 20.91
N LYS A 170 -12.74 34.24 21.85
CA LYS A 170 -13.26 34.81 23.10
C LYS A 170 -12.12 35.31 23.98
N LYS A 171 -11.07 34.49 24.17
CA LYS A 171 -9.86 34.86 24.92
C LYS A 171 -9.09 36.01 24.28
N LYS A 172 -9.14 36.15 22.95
CA LYS A 172 -8.58 37.31 22.24
C LYS A 172 -9.34 38.59 22.59
N ARG A 173 -10.67 38.56 22.57
CA ARG A 173 -11.51 39.71 22.97
C ARG A 173 -11.29 40.15 24.43
N GLU A 174 -11.12 39.21 25.35
CA GLU A 174 -10.83 39.53 26.76
C GLU A 174 -9.48 40.24 26.91
N ARG A 175 -8.46 39.81 26.16
CA ARG A 175 -7.14 40.48 26.15
C ARG A 175 -7.21 41.89 25.56
N ASP A 176 -8.00 42.08 24.50
CA ASP A 176 -8.17 43.40 23.88
C ASP A 176 -8.95 44.35 24.80
N GLN A 177 -9.96 43.86 25.54
CA GLN A 177 -10.70 44.63 26.54
C GLN A 177 -9.83 45.04 27.74
N LEU A 178 -9.01 44.14 28.27
CA LEU A 178 -8.06 44.47 29.35
C LEU A 178 -7.03 45.52 28.92
N ARG A 179 -6.58 45.44 27.66
CA ARG A 179 -5.66 46.42 27.08
C ARG A 179 -6.34 47.79 26.89
N PHE A 180 -7.64 47.80 26.60
CA PHE A 180 -8.43 49.01 26.45
C PHE A 180 -8.77 49.64 27.80
N LEU A 181 -9.11 48.84 28.82
CA LEU A 181 -9.35 49.30 30.20
C LEU A 181 -8.10 49.97 30.78
N LYS A 182 -6.90 49.40 30.54
CA LYS A 182 -5.63 50.01 30.96
C LYS A 182 -5.40 51.39 30.35
N LEU A 183 -5.87 51.64 29.12
CA LEU A 183 -5.76 52.95 28.48
C LEU A 183 -6.72 53.99 29.08
N PHE A 184 -7.82 53.57 29.71
CA PHE A 184 -8.71 54.48 30.44
C PHE A 184 -8.26 54.70 31.87
N GLU A 185 -7.78 53.66 32.55
CA GLU A 185 -7.23 53.78 33.91
C GLU A 185 -6.04 54.76 33.95
N GLU A 186 -5.16 54.72 32.94
CA GLU A 186 -4.06 55.68 32.82
C GLU A 186 -4.49 57.07 32.31
N GLY A 187 -5.75 57.23 31.89
CA GLY A 187 -6.36 58.51 31.54
C GLY A 187 -7.19 59.14 32.67
N ASP A 188 -7.71 58.33 33.60
CA ASP A 188 -8.53 58.76 34.74
C ASP A 188 -7.67 59.30 35.91
N ASP A 189 -6.39 58.92 36.00
CA ASP A 189 -5.41 59.48 36.95
C ASP A 189 -4.93 60.92 36.57
N ILE A 190 -5.47 61.52 35.51
CA ILE A 190 -5.09 62.87 35.03
C ILE A 190 -6.12 63.94 35.46
N GLU A 191 -7.32 63.58 35.95
CA GLU A 191 -8.37 64.55 36.33
C GLU A 191 -8.41 64.92 37.84
N ASP A 192 -7.58 64.33 38.70
CA ASP A 192 -7.57 64.63 40.15
C ASP A 192 -6.57 65.75 40.58
N GLU A 193 -5.88 66.43 39.65
CA GLU A 193 -4.99 67.59 39.96
C GLU A 193 -5.47 68.96 39.43
N LEU A 194 -6.75 69.13 39.09
CA LEU A 194 -7.34 70.45 38.83
C LEU A 194 -8.44 70.81 39.84
N GLY A 195 -8.09 70.69 41.12
CA GLY A 195 -8.75 71.38 42.22
C GLY A 195 -8.55 72.89 42.12
N LEU A 196 -9.41 73.54 41.34
CA LEU A 196 -9.57 75.00 41.25
C LEU A 196 -10.10 75.53 42.60
N GLY A 197 -9.17 75.77 43.53
CA GLY A 197 -9.39 76.36 44.84
C GLY A 197 -8.84 77.77 44.94
N ASN A 198 -9.75 78.73 44.79
CA ASN A 198 -9.83 80.05 45.45
C ASN A 198 -8.84 81.19 45.11
N GLU A 199 -9.51 82.32 44.84
CA GLU A 199 -9.10 83.72 44.86
C GLU A 199 -7.87 84.10 45.69
N LEU A 200 -6.96 84.86 45.06
CA LEU A 200 -6.62 86.23 45.49
C LEU A 200 -6.13 87.08 44.31
#